data_AF-A0AAV2A5M7-F1
#
_entry.id   AF-A0AAV2A5M7-F1
#
_cell.length_a   1.000
_cell.length_b   1.000
_cell.length_c   1.000
_cell.angle_alpha   90.00
_cell.angle_beta   90.00
_cell.angle_gamma   90.00
#
_symmetry.space_group_name_H-M   'P 1'
#
loop_
_entity.id
_entity.type
_entity.pdbx_description
1 polymer ?
#
loop_
_entity_poly.entity_id
_entity_poly.type
_entity_poly.pdbx_seq_one_letter_code
_entity_poly.pdbx_strand_id
1 'polypeptide(L)'
;MFLLILHGCMLHLNQYFLLPLLKNSESMGQIKRGELIPKRYYLQNRKKKLYLESDVEKLTLMPFSKQEISFEVKEKNSYLEWEFQTKNKDIDFILLFRRETSKGFEIEELIPKQRIDTSYEPEKGFFKCEKIGNYTIVFDNSNSWLHFKEVYYKVRITNERNYDFNAS
;
A
#
# COMPACT_ATOMS: atom_id res chain seq x y z
N MET A 1 -4.35 0.84 -16.75
CA MET A 1 -4.36 0.12 -15.46
C MET A 1 -2.91 -0.08 -15.02
N PHE A 2 -2.35 0.89 -14.29
CA PHE A 2 -0.99 0.77 -13.74
C PHE A 2 -1.13 0.50 -12.24
N LEU A 3 -0.92 -0.75 -11.85
CA LEU A 3 -0.84 -1.17 -10.46
C LEU A 3 0.63 -1.04 -10.06
N LEU A 4 0.98 -0.03 -9.26
CA LEU A 4 2.30 0.06 -8.63
C LEU A 4 2.25 -0.76 -7.34
N ILE A 5 2.47 -2.08 -7.44
CA ILE A 5 2.77 -2.89 -6.25
C ILE A 5 4.27 -2.75 -6.00
N LEU A 6 4.65 -2.12 -4.90
CA LEU A 6 6.03 -2.15 -4.40
C LEU A 6 6.23 -3.50 -3.69
N HIS A 7 6.36 -4.59 -4.45
CA HIS A 7 6.62 -5.92 -3.88
C HIS A 7 7.98 -5.97 -3.20
N GLY A 8 8.00 -6.06 -1.88
CA GLY A 8 9.17 -6.39 -1.09
C GLY A 8 9.51 -7.89 -1.17
N CYS A 9 10.28 -8.29 -2.19
CA CYS A 9 11.03 -9.55 -2.17
C CYS A 9 12.37 -9.40 -2.90
N MET A 10 13.38 -8.99 -2.12
CA MET A 10 14.83 -9.08 -2.28
C MET A 10 15.40 -9.55 -3.64
N LEU A 11 15.44 -8.65 -4.63
CA LEU A 11 16.59 -8.50 -5.53
C LEU A 11 16.82 -7.00 -5.73
N HIS A 12 18.06 -6.59 -5.53
CA HIS A 12 18.64 -5.33 -5.99
C HIS A 12 17.97 -4.85 -7.30
N LEU A 13 17.26 -3.70 -7.30
CA LEU A 13 17.16 -2.69 -8.39
C LEU A 13 16.02 -1.67 -8.15
N ASN A 14 16.43 -0.44 -7.82
CA ASN A 14 15.93 0.88 -8.22
C ASN A 14 14.43 1.22 -8.45
N GLN A 15 14.15 2.48 -8.04
CA GLN A 15 13.06 3.40 -8.45
C GLN A 15 11.69 2.97 -7.91
N TYR A 16 10.92 3.81 -7.20
CA TYR A 16 10.41 5.12 -7.63
C TYR A 16 10.15 6.06 -6.44
N PHE A 17 10.77 7.24 -6.43
CA PHE A 17 10.19 8.48 -5.89
C PHE A 17 10.77 9.65 -6.70
N LEU A 18 10.00 10.10 -7.69
CA LEU A 18 10.06 11.40 -8.37
C LEU A 18 8.83 12.16 -7.79
N LEU A 19 8.83 13.38 -7.26
CA LEU A 19 9.55 14.66 -7.39
C LEU A 19 9.20 15.52 -6.13
N PRO A 20 9.77 16.72 -5.84
CA PRO A 20 10.41 17.66 -6.76
C PRO A 20 11.75 18.23 -6.25
N LEU A 21 12.82 18.04 -7.03
CA LEU A 21 13.97 18.94 -7.00
C LEU A 21 14.28 19.38 -8.44
N LEU A 22 13.34 20.10 -9.03
CA LEU A 22 13.66 21.03 -10.10
C LEU A 22 13.91 22.39 -9.46
N LYS A 23 15.19 22.72 -9.24
CA LYS A 23 15.67 24.10 -9.36
C LYS A 23 17.18 24.11 -9.56
N ASN A 24 17.56 24.74 -10.68
CA ASN A 24 18.85 25.30 -11.05
C ASN A 24 19.92 24.35 -11.61
N SER A 25 19.97 24.24 -12.94
CA SER A 25 20.90 25.05 -13.75
C SER A 25 20.79 24.67 -15.23
N GLU A 26 20.96 25.67 -16.08
CA GLU A 26 20.71 25.66 -17.51
C GLU A 26 21.68 24.75 -18.29
N SER A 27 21.15 23.94 -19.21
CA SER A 27 21.46 23.94 -20.65
C SER A 27 21.33 22.55 -21.30
N MET A 28 20.64 22.58 -22.44
CA MET A 28 20.44 21.61 -23.51
C MET A 28 21.00 20.17 -23.40
N GLY A 29 20.07 19.22 -23.49
CA GLY A 29 20.23 18.11 -24.43
C GLY A 29 20.75 16.79 -23.86
N GLN A 30 19.88 16.07 -23.15
CA GLN A 30 19.63 14.61 -23.26
C GLN A 30 18.85 14.18 -22.01
N ILE A 31 17.65 13.63 -22.18
CA ILE A 31 16.97 12.95 -21.07
C ILE A 31 17.75 11.66 -20.82
N LYS A 32 18.62 11.67 -19.81
CA LYS A 32 19.32 10.47 -19.35
C LYS A 32 18.29 9.47 -18.85
N ARG A 33 18.19 8.31 -19.51
CA ARG A 33 17.34 7.21 -19.04
C ARG A 33 17.95 6.62 -17.77
N GLY A 34 17.24 6.77 -16.65
CA GLY A 34 17.41 6.06 -15.37
C GLY A 34 18.81 5.57 -15.04
N GLU A 35 19.70 6.44 -14.56
CA GLU A 35 20.96 6.02 -13.94
C GLU A 35 20.69 5.43 -12.53
N LEU A 36 21.53 4.48 -12.10
CA LEU A 36 21.51 3.97 -10.73
C LEU A 36 21.78 5.12 -9.75
N ILE A 37 20.89 5.31 -8.76
CA ILE A 37 21.08 6.31 -7.71
C ILE A 37 22.38 5.96 -6.96
N PRO A 38 23.34 6.89 -6.83
CA PRO A 38 24.59 6.61 -6.10
C PRO A 38 24.31 6.24 -4.64
N LYS A 39 24.99 5.21 -4.13
CA LYS A 39 24.78 4.65 -2.77
C LYS A 39 24.82 5.70 -1.65
N ARG A 40 25.61 6.77 -1.81
CA ARG A 40 25.70 7.88 -0.84
C ARG A 40 24.38 8.65 -0.65
N TYR A 41 23.45 8.56 -1.61
CA TYR A 41 22.11 9.13 -1.54
C TYR A 41 21.08 8.13 -1.04
N TYR A 42 21.47 6.89 -0.75
CA TYR A 42 20.57 5.97 -0.07
C TYR A 42 20.39 6.51 1.34
N LEU A 43 19.15 6.89 1.66
CA LEU A 43 18.80 7.19 3.03
C LEU A 43 19.14 5.94 3.86
N GLN A 44 19.97 6.11 4.89
CA GLN A 44 20.14 5.09 5.92
C GLN A 44 18.82 5.03 6.68
N ASN A 45 17.89 4.20 6.19
CA ASN A 45 16.58 4.00 6.80
C ASN A 45 16.79 3.55 8.24
N ARG A 46 16.66 4.47 9.20
CA ARG A 46 16.26 4.10 10.56
C ARG A 46 14.91 3.43 10.38
N LYS A 47 14.90 2.09 10.50
CA LYS A 47 13.73 1.24 10.27
C LYS A 47 12.51 1.83 10.99
N LYS A 48 11.66 2.55 10.25
CA LYS A 48 10.44 3.13 10.81
C LYS A 48 9.54 1.96 11.13
N LYS A 49 9.31 1.73 12.41
CA LYS A 49 8.47 0.63 12.87
C LYS A 49 7.06 1.19 13.00
N LEU A 50 6.17 0.77 12.11
CA LEU A 50 4.81 1.30 12.03
C LEU A 50 4.05 1.13 13.35
N TYR A 51 4.31 0.03 14.06
CA TYR A 51 3.70 -0.27 15.36
C TYR A 51 4.09 0.72 16.50
N LEU A 52 5.06 1.61 16.29
CA LEU A 52 5.44 2.65 17.26
C LEU A 52 4.70 3.98 17.00
N GLU A 53 3.95 4.10 15.91
CA GLU A 53 3.22 5.32 15.56
C GLU A 53 1.90 5.40 16.36
N SER A 54 1.50 6.60 16.77
CA SER A 54 0.35 6.81 17.66
C SER A 54 -1.02 6.65 16.99
N ASP A 55 -1.06 6.80 15.66
CA ASP A 55 -2.23 6.79 14.78
C ASP A 55 -2.34 5.46 14.00
N VAL A 56 -1.82 4.37 14.55
CA VAL A 56 -1.85 3.04 13.93
C VAL A 56 -2.96 2.19 14.53
N GLU A 57 -3.71 1.49 13.68
CA GLU A 57 -4.68 0.48 14.10
C GLU A 57 -4.02 -0.89 14.19
N LYS A 58 -4.57 -1.79 15.02
CA LYS A 58 -4.03 -3.13 15.25
C LYS A 58 -5.11 -4.19 15.09
N LEU A 59 -4.82 -5.22 14.30
CA LEU A 59 -5.57 -6.48 14.24
C LEU A 59 -4.75 -7.63 14.78
N THR A 60 -5.43 -8.55 15.47
CA THR A 60 -4.87 -9.85 15.85
C THR A 60 -5.65 -10.94 15.12
N LEU A 61 -4.99 -11.65 14.20
CA LEU A 61 -5.57 -12.75 13.44
C LEU A 61 -5.18 -14.07 14.07
N MET A 62 -6.17 -14.86 14.49
CA MET A 62 -5.96 -16.22 14.98
C MET A 62 -5.51 -17.16 13.84
N PRO A 63 -4.90 -18.32 14.16
CA PRO A 63 -4.73 -19.39 13.19
C PRO A 63 -6.05 -19.72 12.47
N PHE A 64 -5.98 -20.05 11.19
CA PHE A 64 -7.17 -20.40 10.38
C PHE A 64 -8.22 -19.29 10.24
N SER A 65 -7.86 -18.03 10.47
CA SER A 65 -8.81 -16.90 10.44
C SER A 65 -8.42 -15.83 9.42
N LYS A 66 -9.40 -14.99 9.07
CA LYS A 66 -9.23 -13.79 8.24
C LYS A 66 -9.92 -12.60 8.91
N GLN A 67 -9.44 -11.39 8.62
CA GLN A 67 -10.08 -10.14 9.03
C GLN A 67 -10.28 -9.25 7.82
N GLU A 68 -11.43 -8.60 7.76
CA GLU A 68 -11.84 -7.75 6.65
C GLU A 68 -12.06 -6.31 7.14
N ILE A 69 -11.47 -5.35 6.44
CA ILE A 69 -11.65 -3.92 6.71
C ILE A 69 -12.26 -3.31 5.46
N SER A 70 -13.46 -2.74 5.59
CA SER A 70 -14.24 -2.23 4.46
C SER A 70 -14.37 -0.71 4.48
N PHE A 71 -14.27 -0.11 3.30
CA PHE A 71 -14.27 1.32 3.08
C PHE A 71 -15.31 1.67 2.01
N GLU A 72 -16.26 2.53 2.35
CA GLU A 72 -17.22 3.07 1.40
C GLU A 72 -16.60 4.24 0.64
N VAL A 73 -16.37 4.05 -0.66
CA VAL A 73 -15.88 5.10 -1.56
C VAL A 73 -17.06 5.78 -2.22
N LYS A 74 -17.24 7.08 -1.93
CA LYS A 74 -18.38 7.90 -2.38
C LYS A 74 -18.11 8.72 -3.62
N GLU A 75 -16.84 8.91 -3.97
CA GLU A 75 -16.40 9.68 -5.13
C GLU A 75 -15.59 8.76 -6.07
N LYS A 76 -15.82 8.85 -7.38
CA LYS A 76 -15.00 8.12 -8.36
C LYS A 76 -13.60 8.73 -8.40
N ASN A 77 -12.61 7.90 -8.74
CA ASN A 77 -11.21 8.28 -8.89
C ASN A 77 -10.53 8.73 -7.58
N SER A 78 -11.12 8.45 -6.42
CA SER A 78 -10.41 8.48 -5.15
C SER A 78 -9.30 7.41 -5.12
N TYR A 79 -8.39 7.52 -4.15
CA TYR A 79 -7.35 6.53 -3.88
C TYR A 79 -7.58 5.91 -2.50
N LEU A 80 -7.58 4.58 -2.48
CA LEU A 80 -7.43 3.80 -1.25
C LEU A 80 -5.92 3.60 -1.04
N GLU A 81 -5.38 4.21 0.00
CA GLU A 81 -3.96 4.11 0.36
C GLU A 81 -3.80 3.28 1.62
N TRP A 82 -2.84 2.36 1.64
CA TRP A 82 -2.52 1.54 2.79
C TRP A 82 -1.03 1.58 3.14
N GLU A 83 -0.77 1.47 4.43
CA GLU A 83 0.53 1.10 4.98
C GLU A 83 0.28 0.06 6.06
N PHE A 84 0.94 -1.10 6.02
CA PHE A 84 0.80 -2.10 7.06
C PHE A 84 2.12 -2.82 7.38
N GLN A 85 2.21 -3.34 8.60
CA GLN A 85 3.32 -4.13 9.07
C GLN A 85 2.81 -5.27 9.96
N THR A 86 3.30 -6.47 9.70
CA THR A 86 3.19 -7.62 10.59
C THR A 86 4.30 -7.56 11.63
N LYS A 87 3.97 -7.82 12.90
CA LYS A 87 5.01 -7.93 13.93
C LYS A 87 5.85 -9.19 13.75
N ASN A 88 5.22 -10.27 13.29
CA ASN A 88 5.84 -11.58 13.12
C ASN A 88 5.30 -12.23 11.85
N LYS A 89 6.22 -12.78 11.04
CA LYS A 89 5.94 -13.58 9.83
C LYS A 89 5.18 -12.79 8.76
N ASP A 90 5.03 -13.44 7.61
CA ASP A 90 4.26 -12.97 6.47
C ASP A 90 2.74 -12.84 6.75
N ILE A 91 1.94 -12.36 5.82
CA ILE A 91 0.46 -12.39 5.87
C ILE A 91 -0.08 -12.46 4.44
N ASP A 92 -1.20 -13.14 4.21
CA ASP A 92 -1.89 -13.06 2.93
C ASP A 92 -2.71 -11.75 2.87
N PHE A 93 -2.49 -10.93 1.86
CA PHE A 93 -3.19 -9.67 1.60
C PHE A 93 -4.02 -9.79 0.32
N ILE A 94 -5.25 -9.29 0.37
CA ILE A 94 -6.19 -9.27 -0.77
C ILE A 94 -6.91 -7.93 -0.77
N LEU A 95 -7.18 -7.36 -1.95
CA LEU A 95 -8.08 -6.22 -2.12
C LEU A 95 -9.29 -6.63 -2.96
N LEU A 96 -10.48 -6.42 -2.40
CA LEU A 96 -11.76 -6.74 -3.02
C LEU A 96 -12.56 -5.48 -3.27
N PHE A 97 -13.38 -5.50 -4.32
CA PHE A 97 -14.49 -4.57 -4.51
C PHE A 97 -15.81 -5.32 -4.36
N ARG A 98 -16.73 -4.76 -3.57
CA ARG A 98 -18.04 -5.31 -3.30
C ARG A 98 -19.11 -4.30 -3.68
N ARG A 99 -20.06 -4.74 -4.50
CA ARG A 99 -21.25 -3.95 -4.82
C ARG A 99 -22.51 -4.78 -4.70
N GLU A 100 -23.58 -4.14 -4.28
CA GLU A 100 -24.91 -4.70 -4.34
C GLU A 100 -25.43 -4.61 -5.78
N THR A 101 -26.12 -5.66 -6.20
CA THR A 101 -26.74 -5.81 -7.51
C THR A 101 -28.15 -6.35 -7.33
N SER A 102 -28.97 -6.28 -8.38
CA SER A 102 -30.32 -6.87 -8.37
C SER A 102 -30.33 -8.40 -8.13
N LYS A 103 -29.18 -9.07 -8.22
CA LYS A 103 -29.02 -10.51 -8.01
C LYS A 103 -28.30 -10.86 -6.69
N GLY A 104 -28.08 -9.88 -5.81
CA GLY A 104 -27.29 -10.03 -4.57
C GLY A 104 -25.96 -9.29 -4.65
N PHE A 105 -24.92 -9.80 -4.00
CA PHE A 105 -23.60 -9.17 -3.98
C PHE A 105 -22.69 -9.69 -5.09
N GLU A 106 -22.06 -8.77 -5.81
CA GLU A 106 -20.93 -9.09 -6.69
C GLU A 106 -19.63 -8.73 -5.97
N ILE A 107 -18.67 -9.64 -6.03
CA ILE A 107 -17.32 -9.47 -5.48
C ILE A 107 -16.32 -9.56 -6.63
N GLU A 108 -15.47 -8.55 -6.74
CA GLU A 108 -14.39 -8.47 -7.72
C GLU A 108 -13.05 -8.45 -6.96
N GLU A 109 -12.14 -9.35 -7.29
CA GLU A 109 -10.77 -9.32 -6.74
C GLU A 109 -9.93 -8.30 -7.53
N LEU A 110 -9.63 -7.17 -6.90
CA LEU A 110 -8.82 -6.10 -7.50
C LEU A 110 -7.33 -6.37 -7.36
N ILE A 111 -6.92 -6.86 -6.18
CA ILE A 111 -5.60 -7.40 -5.94
C ILE A 111 -5.81 -8.83 -5.45
N PRO A 112 -5.45 -9.85 -6.25
CA PRO A 112 -5.52 -11.24 -5.85
C PRO A 112 -4.69 -11.50 -4.59
N LYS A 113 -4.93 -12.63 -3.93
CA LYS A 113 -4.18 -13.05 -2.75
C LYS A 113 -2.67 -13.01 -2.98
N GLN A 114 -1.96 -12.22 -2.18
CA GLN A 114 -0.51 -12.10 -2.18
C GLN A 114 0.05 -12.36 -0.80
N ARG A 115 1.07 -13.21 -0.71
CA ARG A 115 1.81 -13.41 0.54
C ARG A 115 2.86 -12.32 0.70
N ILE A 116 2.74 -11.52 1.75
CA ILE A 116 3.60 -10.35 1.98
C ILE A 116 4.38 -10.51 3.28
N ASP A 117 5.70 -10.34 3.23
CA ASP A 117 6.58 -10.26 4.40
C ASP A 117 7.03 -8.82 4.65
N THR A 118 6.77 -8.31 5.84
CA THR A 118 7.09 -6.92 6.25
C THR A 118 8.20 -6.86 7.32
N SER A 119 8.98 -7.94 7.42
CA SER A 119 10.10 -8.09 8.35
C SER A 119 11.17 -7.01 8.20
N TYR A 120 11.36 -6.50 6.98
CA TYR A 120 12.34 -5.46 6.66
C TYR A 120 11.74 -4.05 6.75
N GLU A 121 10.56 -3.85 6.15
CA GLU A 121 9.86 -2.57 6.09
C GLU A 121 8.34 -2.77 6.02
N PRO A 122 7.53 -1.76 6.44
CA PRO A 122 6.09 -1.79 6.20
C PRO A 122 5.76 -1.85 4.71
N GLU A 123 4.76 -2.66 4.35
CA GLU A 123 4.19 -2.68 3.01
C GLU A 123 3.38 -1.40 2.79
N LYS A 124 3.56 -0.76 1.63
CA LYS A 124 2.84 0.47 1.26
C LYS A 124 2.29 0.33 -0.15
N GLY A 125 1.06 0.78 -0.34
CA GLY A 125 0.47 0.83 -1.66
C GLY A 125 -0.75 1.71 -1.73
N PHE A 126 -1.24 1.86 -2.96
CA PHE A 126 -2.48 2.57 -3.22
C PHE A 126 -3.21 1.95 -4.40
N PHE A 127 -4.52 2.15 -4.44
CA PHE A 127 -5.39 1.69 -5.51
C PHE A 127 -6.32 2.81 -5.96
N LYS A 128 -6.39 3.07 -7.27
CA LYS A 128 -7.33 4.05 -7.82
C LYS A 128 -8.74 3.45 -7.87
N CYS A 129 -9.63 3.99 -7.05
CA CYS A 129 -11.02 3.57 -6.97
C CYS A 129 -11.83 4.14 -8.15
N GLU A 130 -11.80 3.46 -9.30
CA GLU A 130 -12.55 3.88 -10.50
C GLU A 130 -14.08 3.79 -10.34
N LYS A 131 -14.55 3.03 -9.34
CA LYS A 131 -15.97 2.74 -9.07
C LYS A 131 -16.36 3.27 -7.68
N ILE A 132 -17.59 3.75 -7.55
CA ILE A 132 -18.21 4.04 -6.25
C ILE A 132 -18.70 2.71 -5.67
N GLY A 133 -18.48 2.49 -4.38
CA GLY A 133 -18.88 1.26 -3.68
C GLY A 133 -17.94 0.88 -2.54
N ASN A 134 -18.02 -0.37 -2.10
CA ASN A 134 -17.25 -0.84 -0.95
C ASN A 134 -15.95 -1.52 -1.41
N TYR A 135 -14.82 -1.00 -0.93
CA TYR A 135 -13.51 -1.61 -1.11
C TYR A 135 -13.12 -2.30 0.20
N THR A 136 -12.70 -3.56 0.14
CA THR A 136 -12.40 -4.37 1.32
C THR A 136 -10.97 -4.89 1.25
N ILE A 137 -10.14 -4.50 2.21
CA ILE A 137 -8.85 -5.14 2.46
C ILE A 137 -9.08 -6.37 3.31
N VAL A 138 -8.50 -7.50 2.91
CA VAL A 138 -8.52 -8.74 3.67
C VAL A 138 -7.11 -9.10 4.09
N PHE A 139 -6.91 -9.22 5.40
CA PHE A 139 -5.75 -9.91 5.96
C PHE A 139 -6.15 -11.36 6.26
N ASP A 140 -5.44 -12.30 5.66
CA ASP A 140 -5.78 -13.72 5.71
C ASP A 140 -4.65 -14.52 6.38
N ASN A 141 -4.98 -15.21 7.47
CA ASN A 141 -4.11 -16.11 8.22
C ASN A 141 -4.59 -17.58 8.14
N SER A 142 -5.41 -17.91 7.16
CA SER A 142 -5.99 -19.25 7.00
C SER A 142 -4.94 -20.34 6.80
N ASN A 143 -3.76 -19.96 6.30
CA ASN A 143 -2.63 -20.85 6.04
C ASN A 143 -1.71 -21.08 7.25
N SER A 144 -1.95 -20.45 8.41
CA SER A 144 -1.16 -20.69 9.62
C SER A 144 -1.88 -21.62 10.58
N TRP A 145 -1.23 -22.70 10.97
CA TRP A 145 -1.82 -23.71 11.86
C TRP A 145 -1.70 -23.39 13.35
N LEU A 146 -0.59 -22.79 13.77
CA LEU A 146 -0.29 -22.59 15.20
C LEU A 146 -0.11 -21.13 15.61
N HIS A 147 0.14 -20.22 14.66
CA HIS A 147 0.55 -18.86 14.98
C HIS A 147 -0.52 -17.84 14.65
N PHE A 148 -0.85 -17.03 15.65
CA PHE A 148 -1.56 -15.78 15.41
C PHE A 148 -0.62 -14.76 14.74
N LYS A 149 -1.20 -13.77 14.06
CA LYS A 149 -0.49 -12.67 13.44
C LYS A 149 -1.01 -11.34 13.99
N GLU A 150 -0.11 -10.43 14.32
CA GLU A 150 -0.45 -9.05 14.68
C GLU A 150 -0.14 -8.16 13.49
N VAL A 151 -1.17 -7.52 12.93
CA VAL A 151 -1.07 -6.58 11.81
C VAL A 151 -1.32 -5.18 12.35
N TYR A 152 -0.38 -4.28 12.12
CA TYR A 152 -0.48 -2.86 12.40
C TYR A 152 -0.72 -2.17 11.06
N TYR A 153 -1.73 -1.32 10.93
CA TYR A 153 -2.07 -0.74 9.64
C TYR A 153 -2.59 0.69 9.76
N LYS A 154 -2.50 1.40 8.64
CA LYS A 154 -3.13 2.68 8.38
C LYS A 154 -3.75 2.59 7.01
N VAL A 155 -5.01 3.00 6.89
CA VAL A 155 -5.71 3.06 5.62
C VAL A 155 -6.46 4.36 5.53
N ARG A 156 -6.41 5.01 4.37
CA ARG A 156 -7.13 6.24 4.10
C ARG A 156 -7.72 6.26 2.70
N ILE A 157 -8.84 6.94 2.56
CA ILE A 157 -9.37 7.35 1.27
C ILE A 157 -8.98 8.81 1.04
N THR A 158 -8.27 9.07 -0.05
CA THR A 158 -7.93 10.42 -0.49
C THR A 158 -8.64 10.69 -1.83
N ASN A 159 -9.19 11.88 -2.00
CA ASN A 159 -9.73 12.30 -3.29
C ASN A 159 -8.62 13.04 -4.05
N GLU A 160 -8.71 13.10 -5.38
CA GLU A 160 -7.93 14.05 -6.20
C GLU A 160 -8.42 15.49 -5.92
N ARG A 161 -8.32 15.96 -4.67
CA ARG A 161 -8.36 17.39 -4.38
C ARG A 161 -6.93 17.85 -4.54
N ASN A 162 -6.74 18.71 -5.54
CA ASN A 162 -5.52 19.44 -5.86
C ASN A 162 -4.49 19.39 -4.72
N TYR A 163 -3.31 18.83 -5.00
CA TYR A 163 -2.11 19.23 -4.27
C TYR A 163 -1.92 20.73 -4.54
N ASP A 164 -2.64 21.57 -3.79
CA ASP A 164 -2.46 23.01 -3.81
C ASP A 164 -1.05 23.25 -3.29
N PHE A 165 -0.21 23.70 -4.20
CA PHE A 165 1.15 24.16 -3.98
C PHE A 165 1.10 25.49 -3.21
N ASN A 166 0.57 25.51 -1.99
CA ASN A 166 0.68 26.65 -1.10
C ASN A 166 1.79 26.38 -0.09
N ALA A 167 3.01 26.48 -0.61
CA ALA A 167 4.12 26.93 0.21
C ALA A 167 3.87 28.42 0.52
N SER A 168 3.52 28.70 1.77
CA SER A 168 3.64 30.01 2.39
C SER A 168 4.75 29.96 3.42
#